data_AF-A0A8X6G4M8-F1
#
_entry.id   AF-A0A8X6G4M8-F1
#
_cell.length_a   1.000
_cell.length_b   1.000
_cell.length_c   1.000
_cell.angle_alpha   90.00
_cell.angle_beta   90.00
_cell.angle_gamma   90.00
#
_symmetry.space_group_name_H-M   'P 1'
#
loop_
_entity.id
_entity.type
_entity.pdbx_description
1 polymer ?
#
loop_
_entity_poly.entity_id
_entity_poly.type
_entity_poly.pdbx_seq_one_letter_code
_entity_poly.pdbx_strand_id
1 'polypeptide(L)'
;MSTDTAVPMETSDKDDVLGEEVLRMSTDEINSRTRLMDNEIKIMKSEVMRISHELQAQKEKIKENNEKIKVNKTLPYLVSNVIELLDVDPQELGEEDGANVDLDSQRKGKCAVIKTSTRQTYFLPVIGLIDAEKLKPADLVGVNKDSYLILETLPQE
;
A
#
# COMPACT_ATOMS: atom_id res chain seq x y z
N MET A 1 24.76 -14.09 -55.86
CA MET A 1 24.70 -15.41 -55.22
C MET A 1 24.56 -15.16 -53.73
N SER A 2 23.33 -15.02 -53.24
CA SER A 2 22.46 -16.12 -52.77
C SER A 2 22.86 -16.57 -51.38
N THR A 3 22.11 -16.14 -50.36
CA THR A 3 21.16 -16.98 -49.62
C THR A 3 20.37 -16.09 -48.67
N ASP A 4 19.14 -15.78 -49.06
CA ASP A 4 18.11 -15.26 -48.17
C ASP A 4 17.65 -16.44 -47.30
N THR A 5 18.06 -16.45 -46.04
CA THR A 5 17.71 -17.51 -45.08
C THR A 5 16.27 -17.26 -44.65
N ALA A 6 15.33 -17.87 -45.37
CA ALA A 6 13.93 -17.91 -44.97
C ALA A 6 13.81 -18.62 -43.61
N VAL A 7 13.49 -17.84 -42.57
CA VAL A 7 13.13 -18.37 -41.25
C VAL A 7 11.81 -19.13 -41.44
N PRO A 8 11.71 -20.41 -41.03
CA PRO A 8 10.45 -21.13 -41.07
C PRO A 8 9.52 -20.45 -40.07
N MET A 9 8.42 -19.91 -40.59
CA MET A 9 7.32 -19.40 -39.79
C MET A 9 6.64 -20.60 -39.14
N GLU A 10 6.96 -20.88 -37.88
CA GLU A 10 6.17 -21.77 -37.03
C GLU A 10 4.79 -21.12 -36.87
N THR A 11 3.86 -21.48 -37.75
CA THR A 11 2.43 -21.22 -37.55
C THR A 11 2.03 -21.98 -36.29
N SER A 12 1.67 -21.24 -35.25
CA SER A 12 1.25 -21.86 -34.01
C SER A 12 -0.05 -22.62 -34.26
N ASP A 13 -0.28 -23.77 -33.60
CA ASP A 13 -1.54 -24.54 -33.71
C ASP A 13 -2.80 -23.67 -33.48
N LYS A 14 -2.64 -22.49 -32.85
CA LYS A 14 -3.71 -21.51 -32.64
C LYS A 14 -4.05 -20.71 -33.90
N ASP A 15 -3.08 -20.46 -34.77
CA ASP A 15 -3.28 -19.74 -36.03
C ASP A 15 -4.05 -20.63 -37.03
N ASP A 16 -3.80 -21.94 -37.02
CA ASP A 16 -4.53 -22.91 -37.85
C ASP A 16 -5.99 -23.08 -37.40
N VAL A 17 -6.25 -23.07 -36.09
CA VAL A 17 -7.62 -23.10 -35.53
C VAL A 17 -8.39 -21.82 -35.84
N LEU A 18 -7.73 -20.66 -35.75
CA LEU A 18 -8.33 -19.38 -36.17
C LEU A 18 -8.60 -19.37 -37.68
N GLY A 19 -7.69 -19.91 -38.48
CA GLY A 19 -7.83 -20.02 -39.93
C GLY A 19 -9.05 -20.84 -40.34
N GLU A 20 -9.29 -21.98 -39.68
CA GLU A 20 -10.51 -22.78 -39.89
C GLU A 20 -11.80 -22.07 -39.46
N GLU A 21 -11.79 -21.33 -38.35
CA GLU A 21 -12.95 -20.56 -37.87
C GLU A 21 -13.30 -19.42 -38.85
N VAL A 22 -12.28 -18.72 -39.36
CA VAL A 22 -12.41 -17.66 -40.37
C VAL A 22 -12.93 -18.21 -41.70
N LEU A 23 -12.52 -19.42 -42.10
CA LEU A 23 -13.03 -20.07 -43.32
C LEU A 23 -14.52 -20.44 -43.23
N ARG A 24 -15.04 -20.66 -42.00
CA ARG A 24 -16.45 -21.02 -41.74
C ARG A 24 -17.35 -19.80 -41.58
N MET A 25 -16.78 -18.63 -41.29
CA MET A 25 -17.52 -17.37 -41.13
C MET A 25 -17.84 -16.71 -42.47
N SER A 26 -18.95 -15.97 -42.52
CA SER A 26 -19.25 -15.11 -43.66
C SER A 26 -18.36 -13.85 -43.66
N THR A 27 -18.13 -13.28 -44.84
CA THR A 27 -17.34 -12.03 -45.00
C THR A 27 -17.92 -10.87 -44.20
N ASP A 28 -19.23 -10.82 -44.00
CA ASP A 28 -19.91 -9.78 -43.22
C ASP A 28 -19.70 -9.95 -41.70
N GLU A 29 -19.69 -11.18 -41.21
CA GLU A 29 -19.38 -11.46 -39.80
C GLU A 29 -17.92 -11.15 -39.48
N ILE A 30 -16.98 -11.45 -40.39
CA ILE A 30 -15.56 -11.08 -40.25
C ILE A 30 -15.43 -9.56 -40.15
N ASN A 31 -16.09 -8.80 -41.03
CA ASN A 31 -16.08 -7.35 -41.00
C ASN A 31 -16.68 -6.76 -39.71
N SER A 32 -17.77 -7.35 -39.20
CA SER A 32 -18.37 -6.91 -37.93
C SER A 32 -17.45 -7.22 -36.74
N ARG A 33 -16.82 -8.40 -36.72
CA ARG A 33 -15.92 -8.83 -35.64
C ARG A 33 -14.66 -7.96 -35.60
N THR A 34 -14.08 -7.64 -36.76
CA THR A 34 -12.93 -6.72 -36.87
C THR A 34 -13.27 -5.33 -36.30
N ARG A 35 -14.45 -4.77 -36.62
CA ARG A 35 -14.88 -3.46 -36.08
C ARG A 35 -15.08 -3.46 -34.57
N LEU A 36 -15.61 -4.56 -34.01
CA LEU A 36 -15.74 -4.71 -32.56
C LEU A 36 -14.36 -4.80 -31.89
N MET A 37 -13.46 -5.60 -32.45
CA MET A 37 -12.09 -5.73 -31.94
C MET A 37 -11.31 -4.41 -32.04
N ASP A 38 -11.48 -3.64 -33.12
CA ASP A 38 -10.86 -2.31 -33.25
C ASP A 38 -11.36 -1.33 -32.17
N ASN A 39 -12.66 -1.36 -31.87
CA ASN A 39 -13.23 -0.55 -30.78
C ASN A 39 -12.71 -1.01 -29.40
N GLU A 40 -12.64 -2.31 -29.15
CA GLU A 40 -12.08 -2.87 -27.92
C GLU A 40 -10.60 -2.52 -27.76
N ILE A 41 -9.79 -2.64 -28.81
CA ILE A 41 -8.38 -2.25 -28.79
C ILE A 41 -8.24 -0.76 -28.47
N LYS A 42 -9.12 0.10 -29.01
CA LYS A 42 -9.09 1.52 -28.73
C LYS A 42 -9.41 1.84 -27.27
N ILE A 43 -10.40 1.15 -26.68
CA ILE A 43 -10.76 1.29 -25.26
C ILE A 43 -9.63 0.73 -24.38
N MET A 44 -9.08 -0.44 -24.70
CA MET A 44 -7.97 -1.02 -23.94
C MET A 44 -6.73 -0.13 -23.98
N LYS A 45 -6.40 0.48 -25.13
CA LYS A 45 -5.27 1.43 -25.23
C LYS A 45 -5.48 2.66 -24.35
N SER A 46 -6.68 3.22 -24.29
CA SER A 46 -6.95 4.37 -23.42
C SER A 46 -6.90 3.99 -21.94
N GLU A 47 -7.38 2.80 -21.59
CA GLU A 47 -7.35 2.28 -20.23
C GLU A 47 -5.94 1.96 -19.75
N VAL A 48 -5.11 1.35 -20.59
CA VAL A 48 -3.68 1.14 -20.31
C VAL A 48 -2.98 2.48 -20.07
N MET A 49 -3.27 3.50 -20.88
CA MET A 49 -2.70 4.83 -20.69
C MET A 49 -3.15 5.46 -19.37
N ARG A 50 -4.44 5.38 -19.03
CA ARG A 50 -4.98 5.87 -17.75
C ARG A 50 -4.32 5.19 -16.56
N ILE A 51 -4.30 3.85 -16.56
CA ILE A 51 -3.69 3.05 -15.48
C ILE A 51 -2.20 3.36 -15.37
N SER A 52 -1.49 3.55 -16.49
CA SER A 52 -0.07 3.92 -16.47
C SER A 52 0.15 5.28 -15.78
N HIS A 53 -0.70 6.27 -16.06
CA HIS A 53 -0.61 7.58 -15.39
C HIS A 53 -0.94 7.49 -13.90
N GLU A 54 -1.99 6.75 -13.52
CA GLU A 54 -2.34 6.53 -12.11
C GLU A 54 -1.22 5.80 -11.36
N LEU A 55 -0.62 4.78 -11.97
CA LEU A 55 0.50 4.04 -11.41
C LEU A 55 1.73 4.94 -11.22
N GLN A 56 2.00 5.83 -12.16
CA GLN A 56 3.09 6.79 -12.03
C GLN A 56 2.82 7.79 -10.89
N ALA A 57 1.61 8.36 -10.83
CA ALA A 57 1.22 9.28 -9.75
C ALA A 57 1.29 8.61 -8.37
N GLN A 58 0.87 7.34 -8.25
CA GLN A 58 0.99 6.58 -7.01
C GLN A 58 2.46 6.30 -6.65
N LYS A 59 3.31 5.95 -7.63
CA LYS A 59 4.76 5.78 -7.40
C LYS A 59 5.42 7.05 -6.91
N GLU A 60 5.05 8.20 -7.45
CA GLU A 60 5.57 9.51 -7.00
C GLU A 60 5.16 9.79 -5.55
N LYS A 61 3.89 9.59 -5.20
CA LYS A 61 3.41 9.71 -3.80
C LYS A 61 4.14 8.77 -2.84
N ILE A 62 4.42 7.53 -3.26
CA ILE A 62 5.17 6.57 -2.44
C ILE A 62 6.61 7.07 -2.21
N LYS A 63 7.26 7.61 -3.24
CA LYS A 63 8.62 8.17 -3.11
C LYS A 63 8.65 9.36 -2.16
N GLU A 64 7.73 10.30 -2.32
CA GLU A 64 7.61 11.48 -1.43
C GLU A 64 7.35 11.07 0.02
N ASN A 65 6.45 10.11 0.26
CA ASN A 65 6.16 9.63 1.60
C ASN A 65 7.35 8.90 2.22
N ASN A 66 8.08 8.09 1.44
CA ASN A 66 9.31 7.45 1.91
C ASN A 66 10.40 8.46 2.29
N GLU A 67 10.53 9.55 1.53
CA GLU A 67 11.48 10.62 1.87
C GLU A 67 11.06 11.35 3.14
N LYS A 68 9.77 11.67 3.31
CA LYS A 68 9.23 12.23 4.56
C LYS A 68 9.46 11.30 5.76
N ILE A 69 9.26 9.99 5.58
CA ILE A 69 9.54 9.00 6.62
C ILE A 69 11.04 9.01 6.96
N LYS A 70 11.92 9.06 5.95
CA LYS A 70 13.37 9.08 6.15
C LYS A 70 13.83 10.33 6.92
N VAL A 71 13.28 11.51 6.61
CA VAL A 71 13.59 12.75 7.33
C VAL A 71 13.13 12.66 8.79
N ASN A 72 11.95 12.09 9.06
CA ASN A 72 11.47 11.90 10.43
C ASN A 72 12.20 10.77 11.17
N LYS A 73 12.78 9.81 10.45
CA LYS A 73 13.73 8.79 10.92
C LYS A 73 15.17 9.31 10.94
N THR A 74 15.39 10.60 11.18
CA THR A 74 16.74 11.08 11.47
C THR A 74 16.99 10.99 12.98
N LEU A 75 18.16 10.47 13.33
CA LEU A 75 18.68 10.54 14.69
C LEU A 75 18.72 12.01 15.13
N PRO A 76 18.42 12.36 16.39
CA PRO A 76 18.47 11.50 17.57
C PRO A 76 17.11 11.06 18.10
N TYR A 77 16.94 9.76 18.34
CA TYR A 77 15.77 9.21 19.02
C TYR A 77 15.97 9.19 20.53
N LEU A 78 14.86 9.19 21.27
CA LEU A 78 14.83 8.85 22.68
C LEU A 78 14.53 7.35 22.81
N VAL A 79 15.31 6.64 23.62
CA VAL A 79 15.04 5.23 23.91
C VAL A 79 13.93 5.14 24.95
N SER A 80 12.92 4.31 24.71
CA SER A 80 11.79 4.09 25.59
C SER A 80 11.45 2.60 25.66
N ASN A 81 10.79 2.19 26.74
CA ASN A 81 10.23 0.85 26.90
C ASN A 81 8.72 0.90 26.75
N VAL A 82 8.15 -0.02 25.99
CA VAL A 82 6.70 -0.23 25.97
C VAL A 82 6.29 -0.86 27.30
N ILE A 83 5.34 -0.25 28.02
CA ILE A 83 4.82 -0.81 29.27
C ILE A 83 3.64 -1.73 28.97
N GLU A 84 2.64 -1.19 28.28
CA GLU A 84 1.37 -1.85 28.04
C GLU A 84 0.75 -1.39 26.72
N LEU A 85 0.03 -2.29 26.08
CA LEU A 85 -0.80 -2.03 24.92
C LEU A 85 -2.24 -2.15 25.38
N LEU A 86 -3.03 -1.08 25.18
CA LEU A 86 -4.43 -1.03 25.58
C LEU A 86 -5.27 -1.01 24.31
N ASP A 87 -6.31 -1.83 24.26
CA ASP A 87 -7.32 -1.73 23.22
C ASP A 87 -8.42 -0.80 23.73
N VAL A 88 -8.57 0.39 23.11
CA VAL A 88 -9.60 1.35 23.49
C VAL A 88 -10.78 1.20 22.53
N ASP A 89 -11.88 0.67 23.07
CA ASP A 89 -13.17 0.64 22.39
C ASP A 89 -14.04 1.83 22.88
N PRO A 90 -14.33 2.82 22.02
CA PRO A 90 -15.19 3.97 22.35
C PRO A 90 -16.62 3.60 22.70
N GLN A 91 -17.00 2.33 22.58
CA GLN A 91 -18.31 1.83 22.99
C GLN A 91 -18.34 1.44 24.48
N GLU A 92 -17.18 1.25 25.13
CA GLU A 92 -17.10 1.00 26.58
C GLU A 92 -17.00 2.28 27.41
N LEU A 93 -16.40 3.35 26.88
CA LEU A 93 -16.51 4.68 27.47
C LEU A 93 -17.87 5.25 27.07
N GLY A 94 -18.89 4.96 27.89
CA GLY A 94 -20.26 5.43 27.70
C GLY A 94 -20.31 6.90 27.26
N GLU A 95 -21.23 7.19 26.35
CA GLU A 95 -21.52 8.51 25.79
C GLU A 95 -21.46 9.59 26.89
N GLU A 96 -20.30 10.22 27.08
CA GLU A 96 -20.19 11.41 27.91
C GLU A 96 -20.86 12.53 27.13
N ASP A 97 -22.12 12.77 27.51
CA ASP A 97 -23.05 13.78 27.02
C ASP A 97 -22.52 15.20 27.35
N GLY A 98 -21.41 15.57 26.71
CA GLY A 98 -20.72 16.84 26.89
C GLY A 98 -20.09 17.31 25.59
N ALA A 99 -20.25 18.59 25.25
CA ALA A 99 -19.79 19.20 24.00
C ALA A 99 -18.25 19.32 23.86
N ASN A 100 -17.48 18.48 24.56
CA ASN A 100 -16.02 18.49 24.58
C ASN A 100 -15.47 17.06 24.41
N VAL A 101 -16.00 16.34 23.43
CA VAL A 101 -15.55 14.98 23.14
C VAL A 101 -14.14 15.06 22.56
N ASP A 102 -13.16 14.55 23.30
CA ASP A 102 -11.79 14.45 22.82
C ASP A 102 -11.76 13.52 21.60
N LEU A 103 -11.28 14.05 20.47
CA LEU A 103 -11.16 13.31 19.21
C LEU A 103 -10.25 12.08 19.36
N ASP A 104 -9.35 12.09 20.36
CA ASP A 104 -8.48 10.98 20.67
C ASP A 104 -9.22 9.83 21.39
N SER A 105 -10.29 10.13 22.14
CA SER A 105 -11.12 9.14 22.84
C SER A 105 -12.10 8.40 21.92
N GLN A 106 -12.42 8.95 20.75
CA GLN A 106 -13.30 8.31 19.77
C GLN A 106 -12.58 7.36 18.81
N ARG A 107 -11.24 7.31 18.85
CA ARG A 107 -10.49 6.43 17.95
C ARG A 107 -10.48 5.01 18.48
N LYS A 108 -11.25 4.14 17.80
CA LYS A 108 -11.12 2.69 17.90
C LYS A 108 -9.70 2.29 17.51
N GLY A 109 -8.95 1.71 18.44
CA GLY A 109 -7.61 1.23 18.12
C GLY A 109 -6.79 0.81 19.33
N LYS A 110 -5.61 0.27 19.02
CA LYS A 110 -4.61 -0.08 20.02
C LYS A 110 -3.83 1.17 20.40
N CYS A 111 -3.90 1.55 21.67
CA CYS A 111 -3.09 2.58 22.29
C CYS A 111 -1.86 1.93 22.96
N ALA A 112 -0.81 2.72 23.16
CA ALA A 112 0.40 2.26 23.82
C ALA A 112 0.77 3.18 24.98
N VAL A 113 1.19 2.61 26.10
CA VAL A 113 1.83 3.34 27.19
C VAL A 113 3.32 3.08 27.13
N ILE A 114 4.11 4.14 27.01
CA ILE A 114 5.58 4.05 26.96
C ILE A 114 6.21 4.69 28.19
N LYS A 115 7.34 4.15 28.62
CA LYS A 115 8.23 4.75 29.62
C LYS A 115 9.51 5.20 28.95
N THR A 116 9.78 6.49 28.96
CA THR A 116 11.03 7.02 28.42
C THR A 116 12.21 6.69 29.32
N SER A 117 13.42 6.72 28.76
CA SER A 117 14.67 6.64 29.54
C SER A 117 14.78 7.73 30.62
N THR A 118 14.07 8.86 30.45
CA THR A 118 13.96 9.93 31.45
C THR A 118 12.98 9.61 32.58
N ARG A 119 12.45 8.37 32.66
CA ARG A 119 11.48 7.87 33.64
C ARG A 119 10.13 8.58 33.60
N GLN A 120 9.79 9.22 32.48
CA GLN A 120 8.47 9.79 32.24
C GLN A 120 7.60 8.77 31.51
N THR A 121 6.31 8.75 31.84
CA THR A 121 5.33 7.86 31.20
C THR A 121 4.46 8.68 30.28
N TYR A 122 4.34 8.25 29.03
CA TYR A 122 3.49 8.89 28.03
C TYR A 122 2.43 7.89 27.54
N PHE A 123 1.20 8.38 27.39
CA PHE A 123 0.12 7.66 26.73
C PHE A 123 0.08 8.08 25.26
N LEU A 124 0.13 7.10 24.36
CA LEU A 124 0.05 7.28 22.93
C LEU A 124 -1.27 6.72 22.41
N PRO A 125 -2.23 7.57 22.00
CA PRO A 125 -3.42 7.11 21.31
C PRO A 125 -3.09 6.56 19.92
N VAL A 126 -1.95 6.97 19.33
CA VAL A 126 -1.42 6.50 18.06
C VAL A 126 0.01 6.01 18.24
N ILE A 127 0.25 4.72 17.97
CA ILE A 127 1.53 4.04 18.23
C ILE A 127 2.67 4.61 17.35
N GLY A 128 2.42 4.90 16.08
CA GLY A 128 3.40 5.48 15.16
C GLY A 128 3.64 4.65 13.91
N LEU A 129 4.91 4.44 13.55
CA LEU A 129 5.31 3.79 12.29
C LEU A 129 5.37 2.25 12.38
N ILE A 130 5.15 1.68 13.56
CA ILE A 130 5.22 0.23 13.80
C ILE A 130 3.82 -0.30 14.08
N ASP A 131 3.54 -1.49 13.54
CA ASP A 131 2.30 -2.20 13.80
C ASP A 131 2.19 -2.61 15.27
N ALA A 132 1.03 -2.34 15.86
CA ALA A 132 0.70 -2.67 17.24
C ALA A 132 0.94 -4.16 17.59
N GLU A 133 0.71 -5.06 16.63
CA GLU A 133 0.78 -6.51 16.83
C GLU A 133 2.22 -7.04 17.00
N LYS A 134 3.21 -6.29 16.52
CA LYS A 134 4.63 -6.66 16.62
C LYS A 134 5.24 -6.21 17.94
N LEU A 135 4.58 -5.28 18.64
CA LEU A 135 5.05 -4.75 19.90
C LEU A 135 4.58 -5.66 21.04
N LYS A 136 5.48 -5.87 22.00
CA LYS A 136 5.17 -6.54 23.26
C LYS A 136 5.48 -5.60 24.42
N PRO A 137 4.79 -5.77 25.56
CA PRO A 137 5.23 -5.21 26.82
C PRO A 137 6.71 -5.52 27.08
N ALA A 138 7.43 -4.54 27.60
CA ALA A 138 8.88 -4.53 27.83
C ALA A 138 9.78 -4.47 26.59
N ASP A 139 9.25 -4.30 25.38
CA ASP A 139 10.10 -4.06 24.20
C ASP A 139 10.77 -2.69 24.24
N LEU A 140 12.04 -2.68 23.81
CA LEU A 140 12.85 -1.47 23.64
C LEU A 140 12.50 -0.82 22.30
N VAL A 141 12.11 0.45 22.32
CA VAL A 141 11.68 1.19 21.14
C VAL A 141 12.36 2.56 21.05
N GLY A 142 12.67 2.98 19.83
CA GLY A 142 13.10 4.34 19.51
C GLY A 142 11.89 5.24 19.29
N VAL A 143 11.76 6.29 20.10
CA VAL A 143 10.70 7.29 19.98
C VAL A 143 11.25 8.66 19.61
N ASN A 144 10.43 9.48 18.96
CA ASN A 144 10.79 10.87 18.68
C ASN A 144 10.81 11.69 19.99
N LYS A 145 11.72 12.67 20.12
CA LYS A 145 11.85 13.50 21.33
C LYS A 145 10.69 14.49 21.53
N ASP A 146 10.13 14.99 20.43
CA ASP A 146 9.11 16.06 20.50
C ASP A 146 7.69 15.48 20.47
N SER A 147 7.46 14.48 19.60
CA SER A 147 6.13 13.87 19.41
C SER A 147 5.93 12.56 20.15
N TYR A 148 6.98 11.96 20.73
CA TYR A 148 6.96 10.67 21.43
C TYR A 148 6.48 9.46 20.60
N LEU A 149 6.17 9.64 19.31
CA LEU A 149 5.76 8.57 18.39
C LEU A 149 6.84 7.50 18.24
N ILE A 150 6.43 6.23 18.20
CA ILE A 150 7.33 5.10 18.00
C ILE A 150 7.77 5.02 16.53
N LEU A 151 9.09 5.01 16.32
CA LEU A 151 9.72 5.04 14.99
C LEU A 151 10.28 3.68 14.57
N GLU A 152 10.96 2.99 15.50
CA GLU A 152 11.56 1.66 15.28
C GLU A 152 11.68 0.87 16.58
N THR A 153 11.63 -0.46 16.47
CA THR A 153 11.93 -1.38 17.58
C THR A 153 13.42 -1.61 17.60
N LEU A 154 14.03 -1.42 18.76
CA LEU A 154 15.45 -1.67 18.98
C LEU A 154 15.64 -3.13 19.44
N PRO A 155 16.73 -3.79 19.06
CA PRO A 155 17.05 -5.11 19.60
C PRO A 155 17.20 -5.02 21.13
N GLN A 156 16.68 -6.01 21.84
CA GLN A 156 16.91 -6.15 23.27
C GLN A 156 18.40 -6.46 23.49
N GLU A 157 19.02 -5.76 24.44
CA GLU A 157 20.42 -5.96 24.86
C GLU A 157 20.57 -7.23 25.71
#